data_AF-U2WV57-F1
#
_entry.id   AF-U2WV57-F1
#
_cell.length_a   1.000
_cell.length_b   1.000
_cell.length_c   1.000
_cell.angle_alpha   90.00
_cell.angle_beta   90.00
_cell.angle_gamma   90.00
#
_symmetry.space_group_name_H-M   'P 1'
#
loop_
_entity.id
_entity.type
_entity.pdbx_description
1 polymer ?
#
loop_
_entity_poly.entity_id
_entity_poly.type
_entity_poly.pdbx_seq_one_letter_code
_entity_poly.pdbx_strand_id
1 'polypeptide(L)'
;MMKEILERVKEQLEQSFDEPRSTSLDGAIHELERLKASARDKRQMIEDVIRAVTHARNARMELAEAGDESATNAFAEAYRALDQAIESYSDVDNDPV
;
A
#
# COMPACT_ATOMS: atom_id res chain seq x y z
N MET A 1 -2.27 8.55 13.26
CA MET A 1 -3.08 9.28 12.25
C MET A 1 -3.20 8.49 10.94
N MET A 2 -4.12 8.85 10.02
CA MET A 2 -4.34 8.13 8.75
C MET A 2 -3.07 8.03 7.89
N LYS A 3 -2.28 9.11 7.85
CA LYS A 3 -0.98 9.17 7.16
C LYS A 3 0.00 8.11 7.68
N GLU A 4 0.13 7.98 9.00
CA GLU A 4 1.02 6.99 9.62
C GLU A 4 0.65 5.54 9.25
N ILE A 5 -0.65 5.25 9.05
CA ILE A 5 -1.09 3.92 8.58
C ILE A 5 -0.57 3.70 7.15
N LEU A 6 -0.70 4.69 6.27
CA LEU A 6 -0.23 4.59 4.89
C LEU A 6 1.30 4.48 4.80
N GLU A 7 2.03 5.24 5.62
CA GLU A 7 3.50 5.16 5.72
C GLU A 7 3.95 3.78 6.21
N ARG A 8 3.30 3.24 7.26
CA ARG A 8 3.58 1.88 7.74
C ARG A 8 3.27 0.81 6.69
N VAL A 9 2.20 0.98 5.92
CA VAL A 9 1.87 0.07 4.81
C VAL A 9 2.93 0.16 3.72
N LYS A 10 3.47 1.35 3.42
CA LYS A 10 4.57 1.54 2.49
C LYS A 10 5.83 0.82 2.96
N GLU A 11 6.20 0.92 4.23
CA GLU A 11 7.33 0.17 4.80
C GLU A 11 7.15 -1.35 4.67
N GLN A 12 5.93 -1.87 4.89
CA GLN A 12 5.63 -3.29 4.69
C GLN A 12 5.73 -3.70 3.22
N LEU A 13 5.36 -2.81 2.29
CA LEU A 13 5.53 -3.02 0.86
C LEU A 13 7.02 -3.09 0.47
N GLU A 14 7.85 -2.22 1.03
CA GLU A 14 9.32 -2.23 0.88
C GLU A 14 9.92 -3.54 1.38
N GLN A 15 9.58 -3.94 2.60
CA GLN A 15 10.03 -5.21 3.16
C GLN A 15 9.53 -6.43 2.36
N SER A 16 8.33 -6.36 1.77
CA SER A 16 7.80 -7.44 0.93
C SER A 16 8.43 -7.48 -0.46
N PHE A 17 8.92 -6.37 -0.97
CA PHE A 17 9.71 -6.32 -2.20
C PHE A 17 11.12 -6.88 -1.97
N ASP A 18 11.77 -6.50 -0.87
CA ASP A 18 13.13 -6.93 -0.54
C ASP A 18 13.18 -8.39 -0.06
N GLU A 19 12.18 -8.81 0.73
CA GLU A 19 12.07 -10.16 1.29
C GLU A 19 10.73 -10.83 0.91
N PRO A 20 10.50 -11.12 -0.39
CA PRO A 20 9.20 -11.54 -0.90
C PRO A 20 8.78 -12.92 -0.39
N ARG A 21 9.66 -13.72 0.22
CA ARG A 21 9.25 -14.99 0.87
C ARG A 21 8.82 -14.81 2.32
N SER A 22 9.43 -13.87 3.03
CA SER A 22 9.32 -13.70 4.48
C SER A 22 8.20 -12.74 4.88
N THR A 23 7.92 -11.75 4.04
CA THR A 23 7.02 -10.65 4.41
C THR A 23 5.70 -10.72 3.63
N SER A 24 4.61 -11.00 4.35
CA SER A 24 3.24 -10.97 3.80
C SER A 24 2.64 -9.56 3.85
N LEU A 25 1.81 -9.24 2.86
CA LEU A 25 1.03 -8.00 2.78
C LEU A 25 -0.41 -8.15 3.32
N ASP A 26 -0.79 -9.31 3.84
CA ASP A 26 -2.15 -9.53 4.34
C ASP A 26 -2.49 -8.58 5.51
N GLY A 27 -1.50 -8.28 6.37
CA GLY A 27 -1.63 -7.30 7.45
C GLY A 27 -1.85 -5.87 6.93
N ALA A 28 -1.05 -5.45 5.96
CA ALA A 28 -1.19 -4.16 5.28
C ALA A 28 -2.58 -4.01 4.64
N ILE A 29 -3.05 -5.02 3.91
CA ILE A 29 -4.38 -5.00 3.28
C ILE A 29 -5.48 -4.86 4.33
N HIS A 30 -5.37 -5.59 5.46
CA HIS A 30 -6.34 -5.47 6.54
C HIS A 30 -6.35 -4.07 7.19
N GLU A 31 -5.19 -3.44 7.35
CA GLU A 31 -5.10 -2.06 7.84
C GLU A 31 -5.75 -1.06 6.89
N LEU A 32 -5.49 -1.19 5.58
CA LEU A 32 -6.10 -0.36 4.55
C LEU A 32 -7.62 -0.51 4.49
N GLU A 33 -8.14 -1.73 4.65
CA GLU A 33 -9.58 -1.99 4.73
C GLU A 33 -10.24 -1.26 5.92
N ARG A 34 -9.56 -1.24 7.08
CA ARG A 34 -10.03 -0.44 8.24
C ARG A 34 -9.94 1.06 7.97
N LEU A 35 -8.87 1.52 7.32
CA LEU A 35 -8.69 2.93 6.95
C LEU A 35 -9.78 3.39 5.96
N LYS A 36 -10.12 2.55 4.98
CA LYS A 36 -11.17 2.84 3.98
C LYS A 36 -12.50 3.17 4.64
N ALA A 37 -12.85 2.48 5.73
CA ALA A 37 -14.11 2.70 6.45
C ALA A 37 -14.23 4.12 7.04
N SER A 38 -13.11 4.79 7.32
CA SER A 38 -13.07 6.16 7.86
C SER A 38 -12.67 7.22 6.84
N ALA A 39 -12.30 6.83 5.61
CA ALA A 39 -11.67 7.69 4.62
C ALA A 39 -12.58 8.71 3.90
N ARG A 40 -13.89 8.81 4.22
CA ARG A 40 -14.87 9.75 3.62
C ARG A 40 -14.60 10.04 2.13
N ASP A 41 -14.22 11.27 1.79
CA ASP A 41 -14.00 11.73 0.40
C ASP A 41 -12.79 11.09 -0.28
N LYS A 42 -11.88 10.51 0.50
CA LYS A 42 -10.69 9.78 0.03
C LYS A 42 -10.92 8.27 -0.09
N ARG A 43 -12.14 7.78 0.14
CA ARG A 43 -12.47 6.34 0.08
C ARG A 43 -12.03 5.68 -1.22
N GLN A 44 -12.32 6.30 -2.38
CA GLN A 44 -11.94 5.75 -3.68
C GLN A 44 -10.42 5.60 -3.81
N MET A 45 -9.67 6.61 -3.36
CA MET A 45 -8.20 6.58 -3.36
C MET A 45 -7.66 5.43 -2.50
N ILE A 46 -8.25 5.19 -1.31
CA ILE A 46 -7.88 4.05 -0.47
C ILE A 46 -8.27 2.72 -1.14
N GLU A 47 -9.39 2.65 -1.85
CA GLU A 47 -9.75 1.45 -2.64
C GLU A 47 -8.72 1.17 -3.75
N ASP A 48 -8.21 2.20 -4.41
CA ASP A 48 -7.17 2.06 -5.44
C ASP A 48 -5.85 1.57 -4.83
N VAL A 49 -5.47 2.08 -3.66
CA VAL A 49 -4.33 1.56 -2.89
C VAL A 49 -4.51 0.09 -2.54
N ILE A 50 -5.69 -0.32 -2.04
CA ILE A 50 -5.97 -1.73 -1.70
C ILE A 50 -5.82 -2.62 -2.92
N ARG A 51 -6.36 -2.22 -4.09
CA ARG A 51 -6.24 -2.98 -5.32
C ARG A 51 -4.78 -3.16 -5.73
N ALA A 52 -3.99 -2.09 -5.71
CA ALA A 52 -2.58 -2.12 -6.08
C ALA A 52 -1.74 -2.97 -5.11
N VAL A 53 -1.93 -2.82 -3.79
CA VAL A 53 -1.24 -3.65 -2.78
C VAL A 53 -1.65 -5.13 -2.89
N THR A 54 -2.90 -5.42 -3.21
CA THR A 54 -3.36 -6.79 -3.47
C THR A 54 -2.70 -7.39 -4.71
N HIS A 55 -2.52 -6.59 -5.77
CA HIS A 55 -1.81 -7.01 -6.96
C HIS A 55 -0.35 -7.36 -6.65
N ALA A 56 0.37 -6.47 -5.95
CA ALA A 56 1.74 -6.72 -5.48
C ALA A 56 1.83 -7.97 -4.59
N ARG A 57 0.87 -8.16 -3.66
CA ARG A 57 0.78 -9.34 -2.79
C ARG A 57 0.67 -10.65 -3.57
N ASN A 58 -0.05 -10.65 -4.68
CA ASN A 58 -0.20 -11.82 -5.53
C ASN A 58 1.05 -12.07 -6.39
N ALA A 59 1.67 -11.01 -6.89
CA ALA A 59 2.89 -11.09 -7.71
C ALA A 59 4.17 -11.34 -6.88
N ARG A 60 4.11 -11.18 -5.56
CA ARG A 60 5.24 -11.39 -4.63
C ARG A 60 5.98 -12.70 -4.84
N MET A 61 5.27 -13.81 -5.07
CA MET A 61 5.92 -15.11 -5.27
C MET A 61 6.66 -15.17 -6.61
N GLU A 62 6.13 -14.54 -7.65
CA GLU A 62 6.79 -14.45 -8.96
C GLU A 62 8.08 -13.63 -8.86
N LEU A 63 8.07 -12.55 -8.06
CA LEU A 63 9.28 -11.79 -7.73
C LEU A 63 10.33 -12.69 -7.03
N ALA A 64 9.90 -13.51 -6.07
CA ALA A 64 10.77 -14.39 -5.29
C ALA A 64 11.36 -15.57 -6.08
N GLU A 65 10.76 -15.93 -7.22
CA GLU A 65 11.15 -17.09 -8.02
C GLU A 65 11.93 -16.68 -9.27
N ALA A 66 11.50 -15.62 -9.95
CA ALA A 66 11.99 -15.24 -11.27
C ALA A 66 12.59 -13.84 -11.33
N GLY A 67 12.42 -12.99 -10.30
CA GLY A 67 12.78 -11.57 -10.39
C GLY A 67 12.04 -10.84 -11.51
N ASP A 68 10.79 -11.24 -11.78
CA ASP A 68 10.04 -10.87 -12.97
C ASP A 68 9.74 -9.36 -13.06
N GLU A 69 9.81 -8.82 -14.27
CA GLU A 69 9.42 -7.44 -14.61
C GLU A 69 7.94 -7.20 -14.29
N SER A 70 7.08 -8.21 -14.51
CA SER A 70 5.64 -8.12 -14.23
C SER A 70 5.39 -7.89 -12.72
N ALA A 71 6.08 -8.64 -11.87
CA ALA A 71 6.01 -8.48 -10.43
C ALA A 71 6.58 -7.14 -9.97
N THR A 72 7.72 -6.73 -10.52
CA THR A 72 8.31 -5.40 -10.25
C THR A 72 7.32 -4.27 -10.60
N ASN A 73 6.58 -4.40 -11.71
CA ASN A 73 5.56 -3.43 -12.10
C ASN A 73 4.39 -3.38 -11.11
N ALA A 74 3.95 -4.52 -10.56
CA ALA A 74 2.89 -4.57 -9.56
C ALA A 74 3.30 -3.84 -8.26
N PHE A 75 4.54 -4.02 -7.81
CA PHE A 75 5.07 -3.27 -6.67
C PHE A 75 5.20 -1.78 -6.98
N ALA A 76 5.68 -1.41 -8.17
CA ALA A 76 5.78 -0.02 -8.61
C ALA A 76 4.41 0.68 -8.67
N GLU A 77 3.36 -0.03 -9.09
CA GLU A 77 1.98 0.48 -9.05
C GLU A 77 1.53 0.74 -7.61
N ALA A 78 1.78 -0.21 -6.70
CA ALA A 78 1.43 -0.07 -5.28
C ALA A 78 2.17 1.09 -4.60
N TYR A 79 3.46 1.31 -4.90
CA TYR A 79 4.21 2.47 -4.40
C TYR A 79 3.60 3.78 -4.84
N ARG A 80 3.29 3.93 -6.13
CA ARG A 80 2.70 5.17 -6.66
C ARG A 80 1.35 5.47 -6.03
N ALA A 81 0.50 4.46 -5.85
CA ALA A 81 -0.79 4.63 -5.20
C ALA A 81 -0.64 5.06 -3.73
N LEU A 82 0.31 4.47 -3.00
CA LEU A 82 0.61 4.84 -1.62
C LEU A 82 1.16 6.26 -1.51
N ASP A 83 2.12 6.64 -2.36
CA ASP A 83 2.69 7.99 -2.38
C ASP A 83 1.61 9.04 -2.63
N GLN A 84 0.77 8.82 -3.64
CA GLN A 84 -0.37 9.71 -3.91
C GLN A 84 -1.32 9.81 -2.71
N ALA A 85 -1.61 8.70 -2.03
CA ALA A 85 -2.46 8.71 -0.85
C ALA A 85 -1.82 9.50 0.30
N ILE A 86 -0.55 9.24 0.61
CA ILE A 86 0.23 9.91 1.66
C ILE A 86 0.31 11.42 1.41
N GLU A 87 0.62 11.83 0.18
CA GLU A 87 0.65 13.24 -0.23
C GLU A 87 -0.71 13.90 0.00
N SER A 88 -1.80 13.22 -0.35
CA SER A 88 -3.15 13.74 -0.18
C SER A 88 -3.54 14.02 1.29
N TYR A 89 -2.86 13.37 2.25
CA TYR A 89 -3.02 13.59 3.69
C TYR A 89 -1.94 14.52 4.27
N SER A 90 -0.95 14.92 3.47
CA SER A 90 0.12 15.84 3.86
C SER A 90 -0.24 17.31 3.61
N ASP A 91 -1.08 17.58 2.61
CA ASP A 91 -1.55 18.94 2.25
C ASP A 91 -2.76 19.42 3.07
N VAL A 92 -3.34 18.54 3.89
CA VAL A 92 -4.41 18.92 4.81
C VAL A 92 -3.80 18.97 6.20
N ASP A 93 -3.72 20.18 6.75
CA ASP A 93 -3.57 20.43 8.18
C ASP A 93 -4.67 19.62 8.88
N ASN A 94 -4.34 18.39 9.30
CA ASN A 94 -5.30 17.40 9.77
C ASN A 94 -5.45 17.50 11.30
N ASP A 95 -5.33 18.72 11.84
CA ASP A 95 -5.91 19.07 13.12
C ASP A 95 -7.25 19.77 12.86
N PRO A 96 -8.34 19.11 13.29
CA PRO A 96 -9.25 19.81 14.17
C PRO A 96 -9.40 19.06 15.49
N VAL A 97 -9.16 19.83 16.56
CA VAL A 97 -9.45 19.61 17.99
C VAL A 97 -10.62 18.68 18.32
#